data_AF-A0A7X8M8M6-F1
#
_entry.id   AF-A0A7X8M8M6-F1
#
_cell.length_a   1.000
_cell.length_b   1.000
_cell.length_c   1.000
_cell.angle_alpha   90.00
_cell.angle_beta   90.00
_cell.angle_gamma   90.00
#
_symmetry.space_group_name_H-M   'P 1'
#
loop_
_entity.id
_entity.type
_entity.pdbx_description
1 polymer ?
#
loop_
_entity_poly.entity_id
_entity_poly.type
_entity_poly.pdbx_seq_one_letter_code
_entity_poly.pdbx_strand_id
1 'polypeptide(L)'
;MLTQKEIDQAVAVMCELNRAAAAIARDHSVHACTDVTGFGLLGHLLEMTRGSRMDVEIFWERVPMLERAWDLAAAGMVPGGTRNNLDYVLPHLVFSAGMPEIARLLLADAQTSGGLLLAVPQDEASLMTEKMQKVCSFPVAAIGSVTGSGEEKIRLI
;
A
#
# COMPACT_ATOMS: atom_id res chain seq x y z
N MET A 1 -10.86 -1.17 23.56
CA MET A 1 -9.71 -0.25 23.42
C MET A 1 -8.52 -1.02 22.90
N LEU A 2 -7.54 -0.34 22.29
CA LEU A 2 -6.27 -0.93 21.90
C LEU A 2 -5.46 -1.35 23.13
N THR A 3 -4.74 -2.46 23.03
CA THR A 3 -3.74 -2.88 24.01
C THR A 3 -2.44 -2.09 23.80
N GLN A 4 -1.59 -2.04 24.83
CA GLN A 4 -0.27 -1.40 24.70
C GLN A 4 0.57 -2.03 23.58
N LYS A 5 0.52 -3.36 23.44
CA LYS A 5 1.23 -4.09 22.39
C LYS A 5 0.81 -3.65 20.97
N GLU A 6 -0.49 -3.45 20.76
CA GLU A 6 -1.02 -2.99 19.46
C GLU A 6 -0.58 -1.56 19.15
N ILE A 7 -0.55 -0.69 20.17
CA ILE A 7 -0.03 0.68 20.04
C ILE A 7 1.46 0.65 19.73
N ASP A 8 2.25 -0.15 20.45
CA ASP A 8 3.70 -0.25 20.24
C ASP A 8 4.03 -0.78 18.85
N GLN A 9 3.24 -1.74 18.33
CA GLN A 9 3.38 -2.22 16.95
C GLN A 9 3.16 -1.10 15.93
N ALA A 10 2.08 -0.33 16.05
CA ALA A 10 1.81 0.79 15.15
C ALA A 10 2.89 1.89 15.26
N VAL A 11 3.31 2.23 16.48
CA VAL A 11 4.38 3.21 16.71
C VAL A 11 5.70 2.75 16.11
N ALA A 12 6.05 1.46 16.26
CA ALA A 12 7.26 0.93 15.69
C ALA A 12 7.25 1.03 14.15
N VAL A 13 6.12 0.75 13.49
CA VAL A 13 5.97 0.95 12.03
C VAL A 13 6.27 2.40 11.67
N MET A 14 5.61 3.34 12.35
CA MET A 14 5.75 4.77 12.05
C MET A 14 7.16 5.31 12.33
N CYS A 15 7.89 4.73 13.27
CA CYS A 15 9.24 5.14 13.63
C CYS A 15 10.33 4.53 12.74
N GLU A 16 10.02 3.55 11.91
CA GLU A 16 11.00 2.94 11.00
C GLU A 16 11.41 3.92 9.92
N LEU A 17 12.71 4.03 9.69
CA LEU A 17 13.21 4.80 8.57
C LEU A 17 13.11 3.98 7.28
N ASN A 18 12.56 4.57 6.24
CA ASN A 18 12.63 4.05 4.87
C ASN A 18 14.07 3.95 4.30
N ARG A 19 15.11 4.22 5.11
CA ARG A 19 16.53 4.21 4.72
C ARG A 19 16.98 2.85 4.17
N ALA A 20 16.61 1.74 4.82
CA ALA A 20 17.04 0.41 4.39
C ALA A 20 16.39 0.03 3.05
N ALA A 21 15.07 0.23 2.93
CA ALA A 21 14.34 0.02 1.69
C ALA A 21 14.88 0.91 0.55
N ALA A 22 15.10 2.21 0.82
CA ALA A 22 15.68 3.12 -0.16
C ALA A 22 17.10 2.75 -0.58
N ALA A 23 17.93 2.23 0.34
CA ALA A 23 19.28 1.78 0.01
C ALA A 23 19.26 0.59 -0.95
N ILE A 24 18.42 -0.42 -0.69
CA ILE A 24 18.24 -1.57 -1.59
C ILE A 24 17.68 -1.11 -2.94
N ALA A 25 16.68 -0.24 -2.93
CA ALA A 25 16.04 0.26 -4.14
C ALA A 25 17.01 0.97 -5.10
N ARG A 26 18.08 1.60 -4.59
CA ARG A 26 19.11 2.22 -5.44
C ARG A 26 19.98 1.23 -6.21
N ASP A 27 20.07 -0.01 -5.76
CA ASP A 27 20.85 -1.07 -6.40
C ASP A 27 20.04 -1.87 -7.43
N HIS A 28 18.82 -1.39 -7.74
CA HIS A 28 17.83 -2.05 -8.58
C HIS A 28 17.24 -1.07 -9.60
N SER A 29 16.63 -1.59 -10.66
CA SER A 29 15.96 -0.78 -11.67
C SER A 29 14.58 -0.35 -11.18
N VAL A 30 14.48 0.85 -10.57
CA VAL A 30 13.20 1.38 -10.11
C VAL A 30 12.61 2.33 -11.15
N HIS A 31 11.43 2.01 -11.67
CA HIS A 31 10.72 2.84 -12.64
C HIS A 31 9.94 3.97 -11.98
N ALA A 32 9.40 3.73 -10.79
CA ALA A 32 8.67 4.72 -10.01
C ALA A 32 8.73 4.37 -8.52
N CYS A 33 8.71 5.41 -7.68
CA CYS A 33 8.76 5.29 -6.22
C CYS A 33 7.93 6.42 -5.60
N THR A 34 7.11 6.09 -4.61
CA THR A 34 6.46 7.07 -3.72
C THR A 34 6.44 6.52 -2.30
N ASP A 35 6.23 7.37 -1.30
CA ASP A 35 5.91 6.98 0.06
C ASP A 35 4.39 6.90 0.28
N VAL A 36 3.92 5.92 1.04
CA VAL A 36 2.49 5.78 1.35
C VAL A 36 2.17 6.52 2.64
N THR A 37 1.50 7.66 2.52
CA THR A 37 1.17 8.53 3.65
C THR A 37 -0.32 8.92 3.68
N GLY A 38 -0.65 10.22 3.80
CA GLY A 38 -1.98 10.70 4.15
C GLY A 38 -3.10 10.37 3.15
N PHE A 39 -2.76 10.05 1.90
CA PHE A 39 -3.73 9.63 0.88
C PHE A 39 -4.00 8.11 0.86
N GLY A 40 -3.34 7.36 1.75
CA GLY A 40 -3.40 5.90 1.78
C GLY A 40 -2.76 5.26 0.56
N LEU A 41 -2.77 3.92 0.52
CA LEU A 41 -2.15 3.17 -0.58
C LEU A 41 -2.80 3.50 -1.91
N LEU A 42 -4.13 3.53 -1.97
CA LEU A 42 -4.85 3.75 -3.23
C LEU A 42 -4.65 5.16 -3.78
N GLY A 43 -4.55 6.19 -2.92
CA GLY A 43 -4.31 7.55 -3.37
C GLY A 43 -2.93 7.70 -3.99
N HIS A 44 -1.90 7.22 -3.29
CA HIS A 44 -0.51 7.25 -3.77
C HIS A 44 -0.30 6.38 -5.02
N LEU A 45 -0.93 5.21 -5.06
CA LEU A 45 -0.92 4.37 -6.26
C LEU A 45 -1.61 5.06 -7.45
N LEU A 46 -2.71 5.78 -7.23
CA LEU A 46 -3.39 6.53 -8.29
C LEU A 46 -2.49 7.64 -8.84
N GLU A 47 -1.71 8.33 -8.01
CA GLU A 47 -0.72 9.31 -8.48
C GLU A 47 0.34 8.68 -9.39
N MET A 48 0.88 7.52 -8.99
CA MET A 48 1.84 6.77 -9.82
C MET A 48 1.23 6.32 -11.16
N THR A 49 0.03 5.75 -11.10
CA THR A 49 -0.77 5.27 -12.24
C THR A 49 -1.05 6.41 -13.23
N ARG A 50 -1.50 7.58 -12.75
CA ARG A 50 -1.74 8.77 -13.58
C ARG A 50 -0.47 9.36 -14.17
N GLY A 51 0.58 9.50 -13.35
CA GLY A 51 1.86 10.04 -13.79
C GLY A 51 2.52 9.21 -14.89
N SER A 52 2.26 7.90 -14.90
CA SER A 52 2.79 6.96 -15.89
C SER A 52 1.81 6.59 -17.01
N ARG A 53 0.52 6.93 -16.91
CA ARG A 53 -0.56 6.52 -17.83
C ARG A 53 -0.67 5.00 -17.97
N MET A 54 -0.50 4.30 -16.85
CA MET A 54 -0.53 2.85 -16.78
C MET A 54 -1.74 2.37 -15.98
N ASP A 55 -2.24 1.19 -16.27
CA ASP A 55 -3.16 0.44 -15.42
C ASP A 55 -2.37 -0.51 -14.51
N VAL A 56 -2.94 -0.81 -13.34
CA VAL A 56 -2.32 -1.70 -12.35
C VAL A 56 -3.34 -2.68 -11.76
N GLU A 57 -2.84 -3.84 -11.35
CA GLU A 57 -3.58 -4.84 -10.59
C GLU A 57 -2.93 -5.04 -9.22
N ILE A 58 -3.74 -4.96 -8.17
CA ILE A 58 -3.31 -5.17 -6.78
C ILE A 58 -4.07 -6.36 -6.21
N PHE A 59 -3.31 -7.34 -5.72
CA PHE A 59 -3.83 -8.43 -4.90
C PHE A 59 -4.06 -7.89 -3.49
N TRP A 60 -5.30 -7.49 -3.18
CA TRP A 60 -5.56 -6.75 -1.93
C TRP A 60 -5.22 -7.57 -0.67
N GLU A 61 -5.34 -8.89 -0.75
CA GLU A 61 -4.97 -9.82 0.33
C GLU A 61 -3.46 -9.86 0.60
N ARG A 62 -2.63 -9.44 -0.35
CA ARG A 62 -1.17 -9.40 -0.19
C ARG A 62 -0.67 -8.11 0.45
N VAL A 63 -1.53 -7.08 0.55
CA VAL A 63 -1.15 -5.82 1.18
C VAL A 63 -0.99 -6.05 2.67
N PRO A 64 0.22 -5.83 3.24
CA PRO A 64 0.41 -6.04 4.67
C PRO A 64 -0.41 -5.03 5.47
N MET A 65 -1.15 -5.54 6.45
CA MET A 65 -2.00 -4.74 7.33
C MET A 65 -1.70 -5.09 8.78
N LEU A 66 -1.87 -4.10 9.67
CA LEU A 66 -1.95 -4.40 11.10
C LEU A 66 -3.24 -5.18 11.35
N GLU A 67 -3.14 -6.38 11.94
CA GLU A 67 -4.30 -7.26 12.18
C GLU A 67 -5.46 -6.51 12.85
N ARG A 68 -5.13 -5.68 13.85
CA ARG A 68 -6.10 -4.92 14.62
C ARG A 68 -6.85 -3.86 13.82
N ALA A 69 -6.33 -3.42 12.67
CA ALA A 69 -6.99 -2.44 11.81
C ALA A 69 -8.32 -2.98 11.25
N TRP A 70 -8.38 -4.29 10.94
CA TRP A 70 -9.60 -4.94 10.47
C TRP A 70 -10.73 -4.87 11.49
N ASP A 71 -10.44 -5.21 12.75
CA ASP A 71 -11.42 -5.18 13.83
C ASP A 71 -11.92 -3.76 14.10
N LEU A 72 -11.01 -2.78 14.09
CA LEU A 72 -11.35 -1.37 14.31
C LEU A 72 -12.25 -0.84 13.19
N ALA A 73 -11.92 -1.13 11.94
CA ALA A 73 -12.72 -0.73 10.79
C ALA A 73 -14.10 -1.40 10.81
N ALA A 74 -14.16 -2.69 11.16
CA ALA A 74 -15.42 -3.42 11.34
C ALA A 74 -16.30 -2.83 12.45
N ALA A 75 -15.69 -2.29 13.50
CA ALA A 75 -16.37 -1.56 14.57
C ALA A 75 -16.72 -0.10 14.21
N GLY A 76 -16.49 0.32 12.96
CA GLY A 76 -16.78 1.67 12.48
C GLY A 76 -15.77 2.75 12.89
N MET A 77 -14.65 2.36 13.52
CA MET A 77 -13.57 3.27 13.93
C MET A 77 -12.67 3.63 12.75
N VAL A 78 -13.24 4.35 11.79
CA VAL A 78 -12.57 4.78 10.56
C VAL A 78 -12.42 6.30 10.57
N PRO A 79 -11.22 6.86 10.36
CA PRO A 79 -11.02 8.30 10.25
C PRO A 79 -11.85 8.93 9.12
N GLY A 80 -12.19 10.22 9.26
CA GLY A 80 -12.88 10.96 8.20
C GLY A 80 -12.04 11.06 6.93
N GLY A 81 -10.72 11.26 7.07
CA GLY A 81 -9.78 11.32 5.95
C GLY A 81 -9.78 10.07 5.09
N THR A 82 -9.90 8.88 5.69
CA THR A 82 -9.96 7.59 4.99
C THR A 82 -11.17 7.48 4.08
N ARG A 83 -12.33 7.99 4.51
CA ARG A 83 -13.54 8.02 3.67
C ARG A 83 -13.36 8.98 2.49
N ASN A 84 -12.82 10.17 2.75
CA ASN A 84 -12.51 11.14 1.70
C ASN A 84 -11.51 10.60 0.67
N ASN A 85 -10.48 9.87 1.14
CA ASN A 85 -9.51 9.21 0.28
C ASN A 85 -10.20 8.17 -0.61
N LEU A 86 -11.05 7.32 -0.05
CA LEU A 86 -11.77 6.30 -0.81
C LEU A 86 -12.68 6.94 -1.86
N ASP A 87 -13.46 7.95 -1.49
CA ASP A 87 -14.35 8.67 -2.42
C ASP A 87 -13.57 9.31 -3.57
N TYR A 88 -12.38 9.86 -3.28
CA TYR A 88 -11.49 10.47 -4.29
C TYR A 88 -11.01 9.45 -5.33
N VAL A 89 -10.59 8.25 -4.89
CA VAL A 89 -10.04 7.23 -5.79
C VAL A 89 -11.12 6.40 -6.48
N LEU A 90 -12.34 6.34 -5.93
CA LEU A 90 -13.42 5.44 -6.35
C LEU A 90 -13.67 5.41 -7.87
N PRO A 91 -13.68 6.54 -8.62
CA PRO A 91 -13.88 6.53 -10.07
C PRO A 91 -12.79 5.78 -10.88
N HIS A 92 -11.64 5.52 -10.26
CA HIS A 92 -10.48 4.86 -10.86
C HIS A 92 -10.35 3.40 -10.42
N LEU A 93 -11.19 2.93 -9.48
CA LEU A 93 -11.11 1.57 -8.97
C LEU A 93 -12.01 0.62 -9.75
N VAL A 94 -11.53 -0.60 -9.91
CA VAL A 94 -12.30 -1.74 -10.42
C VAL A 94 -12.15 -2.87 -9.42
N PHE A 95 -13.25 -3.38 -8.87
CA PHE A 95 -13.23 -4.37 -7.80
C PHE A 95 -13.54 -5.77 -8.32
N SER A 96 -12.82 -6.78 -7.81
CA SER A 96 -13.22 -8.18 -7.96
C SER A 96 -14.54 -8.45 -7.23
N ALA A 97 -15.29 -9.42 -7.75
CA ALA A 97 -16.54 -9.83 -7.13
C ALA A 97 -16.29 -10.39 -5.72
N GLY A 98 -17.02 -9.89 -4.73
CA GLY A 98 -16.90 -10.34 -3.34
C GLY A 98 -15.85 -9.62 -2.50
N MET A 99 -15.12 -8.65 -3.05
CA MET A 99 -14.19 -7.85 -2.26
C MET A 99 -14.93 -7.09 -1.13
N PRO A 100 -14.55 -7.29 0.15
CA PRO A 100 -15.20 -6.63 1.29
C PRO A 100 -15.06 -5.11 1.23
N GLU A 101 -16.10 -4.37 1.63
CA GLU A 101 -16.05 -2.91 1.71
C GLU A 101 -14.98 -2.41 2.69
N ILE A 102 -14.79 -3.13 3.80
CA ILE A 102 -13.75 -2.84 4.80
C ILE A 102 -12.36 -2.89 4.17
N ALA A 103 -12.09 -3.83 3.26
CA ALA A 103 -10.80 -3.90 2.57
C ALA A 103 -10.54 -2.62 1.75
N ARG A 104 -11.59 -2.09 1.09
CA ARG A 104 -11.49 -0.85 0.30
C ARG A 104 -11.18 0.35 1.19
N LEU A 105 -11.82 0.43 2.36
CA LEU A 105 -11.54 1.46 3.36
C LEU A 105 -10.11 1.38 3.87
N LEU A 106 -9.64 0.19 4.25
CA LEU A 106 -8.28 0.00 4.77
C LEU A 106 -7.20 0.36 3.74
N LEU A 107 -7.40 0.01 2.47
CA LEU A 107 -6.47 0.39 1.40
C LEU A 107 -6.44 1.91 1.13
N ALA A 108 -7.50 2.63 1.48
CA ALA A 108 -7.58 4.09 1.40
C ALA A 108 -7.19 4.79 2.72
N ASP A 109 -6.83 4.04 3.77
CA ASP A 109 -6.59 4.57 5.10
C ASP A 109 -5.35 5.47 5.15
N ALA A 110 -5.52 6.67 5.66
CA ALA A 110 -4.45 7.66 5.75
C ALA A 110 -3.32 7.16 6.66
N GLN A 111 -2.13 6.94 6.08
CA GLN A 111 -0.97 6.47 6.82
C GLN A 111 -0.14 7.65 7.33
N THR A 112 0.35 7.54 8.56
CA THR A 112 1.38 8.45 9.09
C THR A 112 2.72 7.72 8.99
N SER A 113 3.71 8.32 8.32
CA SER A 113 5.05 7.73 8.19
C SER A 113 5.03 6.27 7.67
N GLY A 114 4.31 6.03 6.57
CA GLY A 114 4.25 4.70 5.97
C GLY A 114 5.49 4.34 5.15
N GLY A 115 5.45 3.15 4.55
CA GLY A 115 6.55 2.59 3.77
C GLY A 115 6.69 3.18 2.36
N LEU A 116 7.64 2.64 1.60
CA LEU A 116 7.79 2.93 0.18
C LEU A 116 6.94 2.00 -0.69
N LEU A 117 6.35 2.56 -1.73
CA LEU A 117 5.71 1.84 -2.83
C LEU A 117 6.58 1.97 -4.08
N LEU A 118 6.97 0.83 -4.65
CA LEU A 118 7.99 0.74 -5.69
C LEU A 118 7.46 -0.02 -6.90
N ALA A 119 7.70 0.50 -8.10
CA ALA A 119 7.47 -0.19 -9.36
C ALA A 119 8.82 -0.61 -9.97
N VAL A 120 9.01 -1.92 -10.13
CA VAL A 120 10.28 -2.54 -10.56
C VAL A 120 10.04 -3.60 -11.64
N PRO A 121 11.05 -3.97 -12.45
CA PRO A 121 10.97 -5.10 -13.36
C PRO A 121 10.54 -6.39 -12.66
N GLN A 122 9.76 -7.20 -13.36
CA GLN A 122 9.20 -8.44 -12.82
C GLN A 122 10.28 -9.45 -12.41
N ASP A 123 11.40 -9.49 -13.14
CA ASP A 123 12.55 -10.35 -12.88
C ASP A 123 13.39 -9.89 -11.67
N GLU A 124 13.31 -8.61 -11.28
CA GLU A 124 13.96 -8.08 -10.08
C GLU A 124 13.07 -8.14 -8.83
N ALA A 125 11.74 -8.16 -8.99
CA ALA A 125 10.77 -7.99 -7.90
C ALA A 125 10.94 -9.01 -6.75
N SER A 126 11.16 -10.30 -7.09
CA SER A 126 11.30 -11.35 -6.08
C SER A 126 12.57 -11.18 -5.26
N LEU A 127 13.72 -10.98 -5.93
CA LEU A 127 15.01 -10.79 -5.28
C LEU A 127 15.02 -9.55 -4.39
N MET A 128 14.44 -8.44 -4.88
CA MET A 128 14.36 -7.20 -4.14
C MET A 128 13.48 -7.32 -2.89
N THR A 129 12.32 -7.98 -3.02
CA THR A 129 11.42 -8.27 -1.88
C THR A 129 12.13 -9.10 -0.82
N GLU A 130 12.82 -10.18 -1.21
CA GLU A 130 13.56 -11.03 -0.28
C GLU A 130 14.70 -10.29 0.43
N LYS A 131 15.45 -9.43 -0.29
CA LYS A 131 16.50 -8.60 0.32
C LYS A 131 15.91 -7.64 1.35
N MET A 132 14.80 -6.98 1.02
CA MET A 132 14.14 -6.04 1.93
C MET A 132 13.57 -6.75 3.17
N GLN A 133 12.94 -7.92 3.01
CA GLN A 133 12.42 -8.70 4.15
C GLN A 133 13.51 -9.11 5.16
N LYS A 134 14.77 -9.21 4.74
CA LYS A 134 15.89 -9.55 5.64
C LYS A 134 16.39 -8.37 6.47
N VAL A 135 16.13 -7.13 6.05
CA VAL A 135 16.70 -5.93 6.67
C VAL A 135 15.64 -5.00 7.25
N CYS A 136 14.44 -4.98 6.67
CA CYS A 136 13.31 -4.21 7.17
C CYS A 136 12.67 -4.96 8.34
N SER A 137 12.36 -4.24 9.41
CA SER A 137 11.68 -4.76 10.60
C SER A 137 10.17 -4.97 10.40
N PHE A 138 9.61 -4.44 9.30
CA PHE A 138 8.19 -4.53 8.95
C PHE A 138 7.93 -5.36 7.70
N PRO A 139 6.69 -5.87 7.53
CA PRO A 139 6.32 -6.65 6.38
C PRO A 139 6.62 -5.93 5.06
N VAL A 140 7.31 -6.63 4.16
CA VAL A 140 7.52 -6.20 2.78
C VAL A 140 6.89 -7.23 1.87
N ALA A 141 6.11 -6.78 0.89
CA ALA A 141 5.37 -7.68 0.01
C ALA A 141 5.32 -7.15 -1.43
N ALA A 142 5.35 -8.08 -2.38
CA ALA A 142 4.93 -7.82 -3.75
C ALA A 142 3.40 -7.89 -3.83
N ILE A 143 2.77 -6.71 -3.89
CA ILE A 143 1.32 -6.56 -3.76
C ILE A 143 0.56 -6.57 -5.09
N GLY A 144 1.25 -6.54 -6.24
CA GLY A 144 0.59 -6.37 -7.53
C GLY A 144 1.56 -6.22 -8.70
N SER A 145 1.01 -5.81 -9.84
CA SER A 145 1.76 -5.60 -11.08
C SER A 145 1.15 -4.48 -11.93
N VAL A 146 1.99 -3.82 -12.71
CA VAL A 146 1.55 -2.91 -13.78
C VAL A 146 1.11 -3.75 -14.98
N THR A 147 -0.11 -3.55 -15.47
CA THR A 147 -0.68 -4.37 -16.56
C THR A 147 -0.46 -3.78 -17.96
N GLY A 148 -0.01 -2.53 -18.05
CA GLY A 148 0.31 -1.84 -19.31
C GLY A 148 -0.34 -0.45 -19.40
N SER A 149 -0.14 0.24 -20.53
CA SER A 149 -0.76 1.54 -20.76
C SER A 149 -2.29 1.43 -20.80
N GLY A 150 -3.00 2.36 -20.17
CA GLY A 150 -4.45 2.25 -20.04
C GLY A 150 -5.17 3.51 -19.59
N GLU A 151 -6.35 3.32 -18.99
CA GLU A 151 -7.26 4.39 -18.52
C GLU A 151 -6.96 4.84 -17.08
N GLU A 152 -5.75 4.57 -16.59
CA GLU A 152 -5.29 4.91 -15.26
C GLU A 152 -6.16 4.22 -14.17
N LYS A 153 -6.46 2.94 -14.41
CA LYS A 153 -7.31 2.10 -13.55
C LYS A 153 -6.48 1.28 -12.57
N ILE A 154 -7.03 1.14 -11.36
CA ILE A 154 -6.53 0.25 -10.32
C ILE A 154 -7.54 -0.89 -10.17
N ARG A 155 -7.17 -2.09 -10.63
CA ARG A 155 -7.94 -3.31 -10.37
C ARG A 155 -7.53 -3.89 -9.02
N LEU A 156 -8.49 -4.06 -8.13
CA LEU A 156 -8.31 -4.75 -6.86
C LEU A 156 -8.84 -6.17 -7.04
N ILE A 157 -7.93 -7.14 -7.06
CA ILE A 157 -8.20 -8.56 -7.30
C ILE A 157 -8.10 -9.36 -6.02
#